data_AF-A0A962S3M9-F1
#
_entry.id   AF-A0A962S3M9-F1
#
_cell.length_a   1.000
_cell.length_b   1.000
_cell.length_c   1.000
_cell.angle_alpha   90.00
_cell.angle_beta   90.00
_cell.angle_gamma   90.00
#
_symmetry.space_group_name_H-M   'P 1'
#
loop_
_entity.id
_entity.type
_entity.pdbx_description
1 polymer ?
#
loop_
_entity_poly.entity_id
_entity_poly.type
_entity_poly.pdbx_seq_one_letter_code
_entity_poly.pdbx_strand_id
1 'polypeptide(L)' 'MIDWIFLLVTAFIAYHALTHRDENGENDVGHLLFGAIALLFFMRVLIVDILKLI' A
#
# COMPACT_ATOMS: atom_id res chain seq x y z
N MET A 1 17.39 3.87 -2.71
CA MET A 1 17.52 2.94 -1.55
C MET A 1 16.20 2.80 -0.82
N ILE A 2 15.48 3.90 -0.60
CA ILE A 2 14.12 3.93 -0.01
C ILE A 2 13.10 3.12 -0.83
N ASP A 3 13.19 3.12 -2.17
CA ASP A 3 12.24 2.42 -3.04
C ASP A 3 12.22 0.90 -2.82
N TRP A 4 13.39 0.31 -2.52
CA TRP A 4 13.51 -1.11 -2.20
C TRP A 4 12.86 -1.47 -0.87
N ILE A 5 12.87 -0.54 0.10
CA ILE A 5 12.18 -0.71 1.38
C ILE A 5 10.67 -0.64 1.17
N PHE A 6 10.19 0.35 0.39
CA PHE A 6 8.77 0.43 0.02
C PHE A 6 8.30 -0.83 -0.72
N LEU A 7 9.11 -1.34 -1.64
CA LEU A 7 8.83 -2.57 -2.35
C LEU A 7 8.69 -3.76 -1.37
N LEU A 8 9.65 -3.95 -0.47
CA LEU A 8 9.62 -5.05 0.50
C LEU A 8 8.42 -4.96 1.45
N VAL A 9 8.12 -3.76 1.97
CA VAL A 9 6.98 -3.54 2.86
C VAL A 9 5.67 -3.82 2.13
N THR A 10 5.52 -3.32 0.90
CA THR A 10 4.32 -3.55 0.09
C THR A 10 4.16 -5.03 -0.26
N ALA A 11 5.26 -5.73 -0.58
CA ALA A 11 5.25 -7.16 -0.86
C ALA A 11 4.87 -8.00 0.37
N PHE A 12 5.37 -7.63 1.55
CA PHE A 12 5.00 -8.30 2.81
C PHE A 12 3.51 -8.11 3.15
N ILE A 13 3.01 -6.88 3.00
CA ILE A 13 1.59 -6.56 3.22
C ILE A 13 0.71 -7.31 2.23
N ALA A 14 1.09 -7.36 0.95
CA ALA A 14 0.37 -8.13 -0.07
C ALA A 14 0.38 -9.63 0.23
N TYR A 15 1.51 -10.19 0.66
CA TYR A 15 1.61 -11.60 1.06
C TYR A 15 0.69 -11.90 2.25
N HIS A 16 0.69 -11.04 3.28
CA HIS A 16 -0.18 -11.21 4.44
C HIS A 16 -1.67 -11.09 4.06
N ALA A 17 -2.00 -10.12 3.20
CA ALA A 17 -3.35 -9.91 2.67
C ALA A 17 -3.88 -11.12 1.89
N LEU A 18 -3.02 -11.77 1.10
CA LEU A 18 -3.37 -12.96 0.31
C LEU A 18 -3.44 -14.24 1.16
N THR A 19 -2.65 -14.33 2.23
CA THR A 19 -2.53 -15.55 3.05
C THR A 19 -3.61 -15.63 4.12
N HIS A 20 -3.99 -14.52 4.75
CA HIS A 20 -5.04 -14.47 5.78
C HIS A 20 -6.41 -14.17 5.15
N ARG A 21 -6.94 -15.08 4.34
CA ARG A 21 -8.30 -14.92 3.80
C ARG A 21 -9.29 -15.61 4.74
N ASP A 22 -10.39 -14.92 5.00
CA ASP A 22 -11.51 -15.45 5.78
C ASP A 22 -12.26 -16.55 5.00
N GLU A 23 -13.19 -17.25 5.65
CA GLU A 23 -14.01 -18.34 5.07
C GLU A 23 -14.79 -17.93 3.80
N ASN A 24 -15.07 -16.63 3.64
CA ASN A 24 -15.69 -16.04 2.44
C ASN A 24 -14.69 -15.63 1.35
N GLY A 25 -13.40 -15.84 1.58
CA GLY A 25 -12.34 -15.46 0.66
C GLY A 25 -12.00 -13.96 0.70
N GLU A 26 -12.57 -13.17 1.60
CA GLU A 26 -12.26 -11.75 1.75
C GLU A 26 -11.23 -11.52 2.86
N ASN A 27 -10.47 -10.43 2.75
CA ASN A 27 -9.55 -9.99 3.79
C ASN A 27 -9.67 -8.48 3.96
N ASP A 28 -10.52 -8.05 4.88
CA ASP A 28 -10.77 -6.65 5.19
C ASP A 28 -9.50 -5.91 5.63
N VAL A 29 -8.61 -6.60 6.36
CA VAL A 29 -7.32 -6.03 6.80
C VAL A 29 -6.41 -5.80 5.59
N GLY A 30 -6.35 -6.76 4.67
CA GLY A 30 -5.61 -6.64 3.43
C GLY A 30 -6.11 -5.48 2.57
N HIS A 31 -7.43 -5.33 2.46
CA HIS A 31 -8.06 -4.26 1.69
C HIS A 31 -7.74 -2.88 2.28
N LEU A 32 -7.84 -2.75 3.61
CA LEU A 32 -7.51 -1.53 4.34
C LEU A 32 -6.03 -1.14 4.15
N LEU A 33 -5.12 -2.10 4.30
CA LEU A 33 -3.68 -1.85 4.15
C LEU A 33 -3.32 -1.48 2.70
N PHE A 34 -3.93 -2.11 1.70
CA PHE A 34 -3.74 -1.72 0.30
C PHE A 34 -4.27 -0.31 0.01
N GLY A 35 -5.45 0.02 0.52
CA GLY A 35 -6.02 1.37 0.42
C GLY A 35 -5.14 2.43 1.09
N ALA A 36 -4.57 2.13 2.27
CA ALA A 36 -3.68 3.03 2.98
C ALA A 36 -2.37 3.29 2.20
N ILE A 37 -1.74 2.26 1.62
CA ILE A 37 -0.54 2.43 0.80
C ILE A 37 -0.85 3.23 -0.47
N ALA A 38 -1.98 2.94 -1.13
CA ALA A 38 -2.42 3.69 -2.30
C ALA A 38 -2.61 5.18 -1.99
N LEU A 39 -3.21 5.52 -0.84
CA LEU A 39 -3.37 6.90 -0.38
C LEU A 39 -2.02 7.60 -0.16
N LEU A 40 -1.05 6.92 0.45
CA LEU A 40 0.28 7.48 0.69
C LEU A 40 1.01 7.79 -0.63
N PHE A 41 0.97 6.86 -1.60
CA PHE A 41 1.55 7.10 -2.92
C PHE A 41 0.82 8.20 -3.68
N PHE A 42 -0.51 8.20 -3.65
CA PHE A 42 -1.32 9.26 -4.23
C PHE A 42 -0.95 10.63 -3.66
N MET A 43 -0.84 10.74 -2.34
CA MET A 43 -0.50 12.00 -1.68
C MET A 43 0.91 12.46 -2.00
N ARG A 44 1.88 11.54 -2.11
CA ARG A 44 3.23 11.86 -2.59
C ARG A 44 3.18 12.44 -4.01
N VAL A 45 2.50 11.76 -4.93
CA VAL A 45 2.39 12.20 -6.34
C VAL A 45 1.65 13.54 -6.43
N LEU A 46 0.56 13.71 -5.68
CA LEU A 46 -0.20 14.95 -5.67
C LEU A 46 0.65 16.13 -5.17
N ILE A 47 1.35 15.98 -4.05
CA ILE A 47 2.09 17.08 -3.42
C ILE A 47 3.38 17.39 -4.19
N VAL A 48 4.14 16.36 -4.56
CA VAL A 48 5.47 16.52 -5.18
C VAL A 48 5.36 16.72 -6.69
N ASP A 49 4.64 15.82 -7.38
CA ASP A 49 4.66 15.80 -8.85
C ASP A 49 3.63 16.76 -9.46
N ILE A 50 2.43 16.87 -8.89
CA ILE A 50 1.34 17.72 -9.42
C ILE A 50 1.44 19.16 -8.87
N LEU A 51 1.40 19.31 -7.54
CA LEU A 51 1.35 20.61 -6.88
C LEU A 51 2.73 21.27 -6.74
N LYS A 52 3.82 20.52 -6.90
CA LYS A 52 5.21 21.01 -6.80
C LYS A 52 5.49 21.81 -5.53
N LEU A 53 4.90 21.38 -4.41
CA LEU A 53 5.03 22.05 -3.12
C LEU A 53 6.34 21.71 -2.40
N ILE A 54 7.06 20.69 -2.88
CA ILE A 54 8.37 20.21 -2.42
C ILE A 54 9.27 20.04 -3.63
#